data_AF-A0A517QD42-F1
#
_entry.id   AF-A0A517QD42-F1
#
_cell.length_a   1.000
_cell.length_b   1.000
_cell.length_c   1.000
_cell.angle_alpha   90.00
_cell.angle_beta   90.00
_cell.angle_gamma   90.00
#
_symmetry.space_group_name_H-M   'P 1'
#
loop_
_entity.id
_entity.type
_entity.pdbx_description
1 polymer ?
#
loop_
_entity_poly.entity_id
_entity_poly.type
_entity_poly.pdbx_seq_one_letter_code
_entity_poly.pdbx_strand_id
1 'polypeptide(L)'
;MGIDLLEIYMEVADHFGIEEETLVQLDAVTVQDLIHNIMTTTETQTTQSPAELPSRQEIHESVVTIISRVTGHPPNEITLDHRLIDLCD
;
A
#
# COMPACT_ATOMS: atom_id res chain seq x y z
N MET A 1 -12.35 -17.74 2.37
CA MET A 1 -11.33 -17.44 3.39
C MET A 1 -10.96 -16.03 3.04
N GLY A 2 -11.71 -15.06 3.61
CA GLY A 2 -11.57 -13.66 3.22
C GLY A 2 -10.15 -13.25 3.56
N ILE A 3 -9.43 -12.73 2.59
CA ILE A 3 -8.08 -12.23 2.81
C ILE A 3 -8.28 -10.94 3.61
N ASP A 4 -7.73 -10.88 4.82
CA ASP A 4 -7.96 -9.74 5.70
C ASP A 4 -7.22 -8.53 5.12
N LEU A 5 -7.93 -7.42 4.91
CA LEU A 5 -7.35 -6.12 4.54
C LEU A 5 -6.11 -5.75 5.38
N LEU A 6 -6.08 -6.22 6.63
CA LEU A 6 -4.95 -6.14 7.55
C LEU A 6 -3.66 -6.77 6.98
N GLU A 7 -3.74 -7.90 6.28
CA GLU A 7 -2.59 -8.59 5.69
C GLU A 7 -1.94 -7.73 4.59
N ILE A 8 -2.74 -7.03 3.79
CA ILE A 8 -2.25 -6.05 2.83
C ILE A 8 -1.50 -4.93 3.56
N TYR A 9 -2.11 -4.36 4.62
CA TYR A 9 -1.46 -3.30 5.40
C TYR A 9 -0.16 -3.78 6.04
N MET A 10 -0.10 -4.99 6.60
CA MET A 10 1.10 -5.56 7.20
C MET A 10 2.23 -5.74 6.18
N GLU A 11 1.96 -6.38 5.03
CA GLU A 11 2.99 -6.59 4.00
C GLU A 11 3.47 -5.26 3.41
N VAL A 12 2.57 -4.30 3.19
CA VAL A 12 2.92 -2.96 2.71
C VAL A 12 3.74 -2.20 3.76
N ALA A 13 3.31 -2.21 5.02
CA ALA A 13 4.01 -1.56 6.12
C ALA A 13 5.44 -2.12 6.28
N ASP A 14 5.58 -3.44 6.29
CA ASP A 14 6.89 -4.11 6.35
C ASP A 14 7.79 -3.72 5.16
N HIS A 15 7.22 -3.73 3.95
CA HIS A 15 7.98 -3.42 2.73
C HIS A 15 8.56 -1.99 2.72
N PHE A 16 7.79 -1.01 3.20
CA PHE A 16 8.20 0.40 3.22
C PHE A 16 8.80 0.85 4.56
N GLY A 17 8.89 -0.04 5.56
CA GLY A 17 9.36 0.30 6.90
C GLY A 17 8.45 1.27 7.66
N ILE A 18 7.14 1.20 7.41
CA ILE A 18 6.12 2.04 8.05
C ILE A 18 5.46 1.25 9.19
N GLU A 19 4.96 1.92 10.21
CA GLU A 19 4.13 1.27 11.24
C GLU A 19 2.74 0.96 10.66
N GLU A 20 2.33 -0.32 10.67
CA GLU A 20 1.03 -0.76 10.13
C GLU A 20 -0.14 0.01 10.75
N GLU A 21 -0.05 0.32 12.04
CA GLU A 21 -1.05 1.08 12.79
C GLU A 21 -1.25 2.48 12.22
N THR A 22 -0.22 3.08 11.62
CA THR A 22 -0.34 4.37 10.94
C THR A 22 -1.15 4.23 9.66
N LEU A 23 -0.86 3.20 8.85
CA LEU A 23 -1.60 2.96 7.61
C LEU A 23 -3.07 2.60 7.86
N VAL A 24 -3.34 1.82 8.91
CA VAL A 24 -4.71 1.47 9.34
C VAL A 24 -5.47 2.71 9.84
N GLN A 25 -4.82 3.60 10.59
CA GLN A 25 -5.44 4.84 11.08
C GLN A 25 -5.78 5.83 9.96
N LEU A 26 -5.01 5.82 8.87
CA LEU A 26 -5.27 6.67 7.69
C LEU A 26 -6.45 6.17 6.84
N ASP A 27 -7.03 5.01 7.17
CA ASP A 27 -8.25 4.45 6.58
C ASP A 27 -8.26 4.53 5.04
N ALA A 28 -7.31 3.85 4.40
CA ALA A 28 -7.23 3.85 2.95
C ALA A 28 -8.43 3.11 2.34
N VAL A 29 -9.24 3.81 1.54
CA VAL A 29 -10.41 3.22 0.87
C VAL A 29 -9.99 2.53 -0.44
N THR A 30 -9.10 3.16 -1.20
CA THR A 30 -8.64 2.68 -2.51
C THR A 30 -7.14 2.38 -2.55
N VAL A 31 -6.70 1.68 -3.59
CA VAL A 31 -5.26 1.48 -3.87
C VAL A 31 -4.54 2.82 -3.99
N GLN A 32 -5.18 3.82 -4.60
CA GLN A 32 -4.63 5.17 -4.68
C GLN A 32 -4.46 5.82 -3.31
N ASP A 33 -5.46 5.70 -2.43
CA ASP A 33 -5.36 6.23 -1.07
C ASP A 33 -4.21 5.58 -0.31
N LEU A 34 -4.06 4.26 -0.44
CA LEU A 34 -2.95 3.53 0.19
C LEU A 34 -1.59 4.04 -0.29
N ILE A 35 -1.41 4.20 -1.61
CA ILE A 35 -0.17 4.74 -2.19
C ILE A 35 0.11 6.15 -1.68
N HIS A 36 -0.92 7.00 -1.62
CA HIS A 36 -0.77 8.36 -1.14
C HIS A 36 -0.42 8.41 0.36
N ASN A 37 -1.02 7.52 1.15
CA ASN A 37 -0.72 7.37 2.57
C ASN A 37 0.73 6.92 2.78
N ILE A 38 1.21 5.92 2.03
CA ILE A 38 2.61 5.47 2.06
C ILE A 38 3.56 6.61 1.69
N MET A 39 3.29 7.35 0.61
CA MET A 39 4.09 8.51 0.22
C MET A 39 4.18 9.54 1.35
N THR A 40 3.03 9.98 1.86
CA THR A 40 2.98 10.98 2.93
C THR A 40 3.68 10.48 4.20
N THR A 41 3.52 9.21 4.56
CA THR A 41 4.10 8.66 5.79
C THR A 41 5.61 8.49 5.63
N THR A 42 6.09 7.93 4.52
CA THR A 42 7.54 7.82 4.24
C THR A 42 8.21 9.19 4.18
N GLU A 43 7.59 10.19 3.55
CA GLU A 43 8.08 11.58 3.51
C GLU A 43 8.16 12.23 4.89
N THR A 44 7.22 11.92 5.80
CA THR A 44 7.19 12.50 7.14
C THR A 44 8.09 11.77 8.14
N GLN A 45 8.31 10.48 7.95
CA GLN A 45 9.13 9.63 8.83
C GLN A 45 10.62 9.70 8.49
N THR A 46 10.97 9.84 7.21
CA THR A 46 12.36 9.84 6.79
C THR A 46 12.98 11.23 6.96
N THR A 47 14.10 11.28 7.67
CA THR A 47 15.03 12.42 7.64
C THR A 47 16.02 12.32 6.48
N GLN A 48 15.83 11.33 5.60
CA GLN A 48 16.67 11.04 4.45
C GLN A 48 16.51 12.10 3.36
N SER A 49 17.51 12.23 2.50
CA SER A 49 17.44 13.22 1.42
C SER A 49 16.30 12.87 0.46
N PRO A 50 15.59 13.87 -0.12
CA PRO A 50 14.49 13.63 -1.06
C PRO A 50 14.83 12.75 -2.27
N ALA A 51 16.12 12.56 -2.55
CA ALA A 51 16.63 11.72 -3.63
C ALA A 51 16.60 10.21 -3.31
N GLU A 52 16.41 9.82 -2.05
CA GLU A 52 16.38 8.42 -1.59
C GLU A 52 14.95 7.91 -1.36
N LEU A 53 13.96 8.80 -1.46
CA LEU A 53 12.55 8.44 -1.34
C LEU A 53 12.09 7.64 -2.56
N PRO A 54 11.34 6.55 -2.38
CA PRO A 54 10.80 5.79 -3.48
C PRO A 54 9.85 6.67 -4.31
N SER A 55 9.98 6.59 -5.63
CA SER A 55 9.09 7.32 -6.53
C SER A 55 7.67 6.77 -6.44
N ARG A 56 6.66 7.61 -6.73
CA ARG A 56 5.25 7.17 -6.80
C ARG A 56 5.04 5.92 -7.65
N GLN A 57 5.78 5.82 -8.76
CA GLN A 57 5.75 4.65 -9.65
C GLN A 57 6.22 3.38 -8.93
N GLU A 58 7.33 3.44 -8.20
CA GLU A 58 7.88 2.29 -7.47
C GLU A 58 6.98 1.86 -6.32
N ILE A 59 6.42 2.83 -5.60
CA ILE A 59 5.42 2.55 -4.55
C ILE A 59 4.20 1.87 -5.17
N HIS A 60 3.70 2.39 -6.30
CA HIS A 60 2.57 1.80 -7.01
C HIS A 60 2.85 0.36 -7.44
N GLU A 61 3.97 0.09 -8.11
CA GLU A 61 4.32 -1.27 -8.56
C GLU A 61 4.47 -2.23 -7.38
N SER A 62 5.07 -1.78 -6.29
CA SER A 62 5.24 -2.59 -5.07
C SER A 62 3.91 -2.87 -4.38
N VAL A 63 3.06 -1.85 -4.19
CA VAL A 63 1.73 -1.99 -3.59
C VAL A 63 0.85 -2.93 -4.42
N VAL A 64 0.81 -2.75 -5.75
CA VAL A 64 0.04 -3.62 -6.64
C VAL A 64 0.56 -5.07 -6.59
N THR A 65 1.88 -5.26 -6.51
CA THR A 65 2.48 -6.59 -6.37
C THR A 65 2.10 -7.25 -5.05
N ILE A 66 2.12 -6.49 -3.95
CA ILE A 66 1.73 -6.99 -2.61
C ILE A 66 0.25 -7.34 -2.59
N ILE A 67 -0.61 -6.43 -3.03
CA ILE A 67 -2.06 -6.68 -3.12
C ILE A 67 -2.31 -7.91 -3.98
N SER A 68 -1.68 -8.03 -5.15
CA SER A 68 -1.80 -9.19 -6.03
C SER A 68 -1.42 -10.49 -5.35
N ARG A 69 -0.30 -10.49 -4.60
CA ARG A 69 0.18 -11.66 -3.86
C ARG A 69 -0.78 -12.06 -2.73
N VAL A 70 -1.26 -11.08 -1.98
CA VAL A 70 -2.11 -11.28 -0.80
C VAL A 70 -3.51 -11.70 -1.22
N THR A 71 -4.09 -11.04 -2.22
CA THR A 71 -5.47 -11.26 -2.69
C THR A 71 -5.61 -12.33 -3.77
N GLY A 72 -4.53 -12.65 -4.47
CA GLY A 72 -4.54 -13.54 -5.64
C GLY A 72 -5.04 -12.89 -6.93
N HIS A 73 -5.46 -11.62 -6.92
CA HIS A 73 -5.81 -10.89 -8.14
C HIS A 73 -4.56 -10.62 -8.98
N PRO A 74 -4.62 -10.72 -10.32
CA PRO A 74 -3.48 -10.38 -11.16
C PRO A 74 -3.20 -8.86 -11.09
N PRO A 75 -1.92 -8.47 -11.07
CA PRO A 75 -1.52 -7.06 -10.90
C PRO A 75 -2.04 -6.17 -12.04
N ASN A 76 -2.32 -6.77 -13.20
CA ASN A 76 -2.83 -6.07 -14.37
C ASN A 76 -4.35 -5.76 -14.30
N GLU A 77 -5.08 -6.36 -13.36
CA GLU A 77 -6.50 -6.06 -13.10
C GLU A 77 -6.68 -5.08 -11.92
N ILE A 78 -5.69 -4.96 -11.05
CA ILE A 78 -5.70 -4.02 -9.93
C ILE A 78 -5.47 -2.60 -10.46
N THR A 79 -6.45 -1.73 -10.25
CA THR A 79 -6.36 -0.30 -10.64
C THR A 79 -6.27 0.60 -9.41
N LEU A 80 -5.83 1.83 -9.62
CA LEU A 80 -5.73 2.85 -8.56
C LEU A 80 -7.08 3.15 -7.88
N ASP A 81 -8.17 3.15 -8.64
CA ASP A 81 -9.53 3.39 -8.14
C ASP A 81 -10.18 2.13 -7.51
N HIS A 82 -9.54 0.96 -7.56
CA HIS A 82 -10.09 -0.21 -6.89
C HIS A 82 -10.14 0.03 -5.39
N ARG A 83 -11.28 -0.33 -4.80
CA ARG A 83 -11.43 -0.32 -3.35
C ARG A 83 -10.70 -1.53 -2.78
N LEU A 84 -9.90 -1.32 -1.74
CA LEU A 84 -9.13 -2.41 -1.14
C LEU A 84 -10.05 -3.52 -0.60
N ILE A 85 -11.21 -3.13 -0.07
CA ILE A 85 -12.23 -4.07 0.42
C ILE A 85 -12.79 -4.98 -0.69
N ASP A 86 -12.85 -4.50 -1.93
CA ASP A 86 -13.38 -5.26 -3.08
C ASP A 86 -12.39 -6.34 -3.54
N LEU A 87 -11.10 -6.06 -3.36
CA LEU A 87 -10.01 -7.02 -3.63
C LEU A 87 -9.86 -8.07 -2.52
N CYS A 88 -10.54 -7.89 -1.38
CA CYS A 88 -10.47 -8.80 -0.23
C CYS A 88 -11.66 -9.79 -0.16
N ASP A 89 -12.68 -9.63 -1.02
CA ASP A 89 -13.95 -10.39 -1.02
C ASP A 89 -13.86 -11.76 -1.73
#